data_AF-A0A851XBY7-F1
#
_entry.id   AF-A0A851XBY7-F1
#
_cell.length_a   1.000
_cell.length_b   1.000
_cell.length_c   1.000
_cell.angle_alpha   90.00
_cell.angle_beta   90.00
_cell.angle_gamma   90.00
#
_symmetry.space_group_name_H-M   'P 1'
#
loop_
_entity.id
_entity.type
_entity.pdbx_description
1 polymer ?
#
loop_
_entity_poly.entity_id
_entity_poly.type
_entity_poly.pdbx_seq_one_letter_code
_entity_poly.pdbx_strand_id
1 'polypeptide(L)'
;RCYILSNENGKIQLSLRQSRLNPKSKSKVEDVEITCIKDVKKGQLVRGYVKSITSSGVFFGLSPSLLGRILFQNVSPYFVQKHSLYEKYLPEGKLLTAKVLGVNGKEKHIELSLLPEDTGMPSILPESLGLPRYDAEEEKREADDREKREQLKAKTKRRIRNSESEQVWICCPPSSIHFPLLQETKPKKRKMCPTDESDSGIEVYYREEDDDDPEEEADKKKSKIRKPGEAPRLQVSVGFTWDEDMNTMDIPVLNHKEESSESEEEEDPHSKLKKQTKKEKELEKQKKEKELCKLEAALMDPSRQPQSADDFDRLVLSSPNSSILWLQYMAFHLQATEIEKARAVAERALKTISFREEQEKLNVWVALLNLENMYGTEETLMKVFERAVQYNEPLKVFQHLCDIYANSEKYKQAEELYHTMLKRFRQEKSVWLKYASFLLKQGQTEATHRLLERALKALPTKEHVDVISRFAQLEFRFGDPEHARALFESTLSSYPKRTDIWSIYIDIMIKHGSQKEVRDIFERVVHLSLAPKKMKFLFKRYLDYEKKFGTTESVLAVKRAALEYVETKSSLADI
;
A
#
# COMPACT_ATOMS: atom_id res chain seq x y z
N ARG A 1 15.29 47.76 4.44
CA ARG A 1 14.03 48.02 3.71
C ARG A 1 13.47 46.66 3.28
N CYS A 2 12.19 46.41 3.45
CA CYS A 2 11.49 45.20 3.00
C CYS A 2 10.31 45.62 2.09
N TYR A 3 9.83 44.70 1.26
CA TYR A 3 8.64 44.88 0.42
C TYR A 3 7.51 44.01 0.99
N ILE A 4 6.35 44.60 1.30
CA ILE A 4 5.21 43.85 1.86
C ILE A 4 4.51 43.09 0.73
N LEU A 5 4.35 41.78 0.89
CA LEU A 5 3.69 40.89 -0.07
C LEU A 5 2.19 40.75 0.21
N SER A 6 1.83 40.52 1.48
CA SER A 6 0.44 40.44 1.95
C SER A 6 0.35 40.79 3.43
N ASN A 7 -0.84 41.15 3.87
CA ASN A 7 -1.17 41.43 5.27
C ASN A 7 -2.56 40.84 5.56
N GLU A 8 -2.58 39.59 6.02
CA GLU A 8 -3.80 38.80 6.23
C GLU A 8 -3.76 38.18 7.62
N ASN A 9 -4.89 38.20 8.33
CA ASN A 9 -5.07 37.58 9.66
C ASN A 9 -3.97 37.95 10.69
N GLY A 10 -3.52 39.20 10.68
CA GLY A 10 -2.47 39.70 11.58
C GLY A 10 -1.06 39.20 11.28
N LYS A 11 -0.85 38.49 10.16
CA LYS A 11 0.46 38.04 9.68
C LYS A 11 0.88 38.83 8.44
N ILE A 12 2.04 39.48 8.52
CA ILE A 12 2.62 40.27 7.43
C ILE A 12 3.65 39.41 6.70
N GLN A 13 3.42 39.12 5.42
CA GLN A 13 4.42 38.48 4.57
C GLN A 13 5.34 39.54 3.97
N LEU A 14 6.65 39.34 4.11
CA LEU A 14 7.69 40.31 3.71
C LEU A 14 8.67 39.67 2.73
N SER A 15 9.04 40.42 1.69
CA SER A 15 10.11 40.08 0.75
C SER A 15 11.32 40.99 0.96
N LEU A 16 12.51 40.39 1.02
CA LEU A 16 13.81 41.07 1.02
C LEU A 16 14.48 41.05 -0.36
N ARG A 17 13.76 40.59 -1.39
CA ARG A 17 14.29 40.39 -2.75
C ARG A 17 14.76 41.71 -3.37
N GLN A 18 16.02 41.78 -3.76
CA GLN A 18 16.65 43.02 -4.21
C GLN A 18 15.96 43.65 -5.45
N SER A 19 15.40 42.84 -6.35
CA SER A 19 14.63 43.34 -7.51
C SER A 19 13.31 44.03 -7.13
N ARG A 20 12.70 43.68 -5.99
CA ARG A 20 11.51 44.35 -5.44
C ARG A 20 11.88 45.62 -4.67
N LEU A 21 13.05 45.64 -4.03
CA LEU A 21 13.56 46.80 -3.28
C LEU A 21 14.11 47.90 -4.18
N ASN A 22 14.72 47.53 -5.31
CA ASN A 22 15.38 48.44 -6.24
C ASN A 22 14.97 48.16 -7.71
N PRO A 23 13.71 48.40 -8.11
CA PRO A 23 13.22 48.09 -9.46
C PRO A 23 13.90 48.86 -10.61
N LYS A 24 14.77 49.84 -10.30
CA LYS A 24 15.56 50.61 -11.27
C LYS A 24 16.96 50.04 -11.54
N SER A 25 17.44 49.07 -10.76
CA SER A 25 18.75 48.46 -11.00
C SER A 25 18.69 47.39 -12.08
N LYS A 26 19.39 47.58 -13.20
CA LYS A 26 19.53 46.62 -14.31
C LYS A 26 20.47 45.43 -13.97
N SER A 27 20.49 44.99 -12.72
CA SER A 27 21.22 43.78 -12.30
C SER A 27 20.58 42.55 -12.94
N LYS A 28 21.40 41.62 -13.44
CA LYS A 28 20.95 40.32 -13.95
C LYS A 28 20.21 39.60 -12.81
N VAL A 29 18.90 39.38 -12.97
CA VAL A 29 18.07 38.74 -11.94
C VAL A 29 18.34 37.23 -12.00
N GLU A 30 19.04 36.71 -10.99
CA GLU A 30 19.46 35.30 -10.94
C GLU A 30 18.27 34.36 -10.79
N ASP A 31 17.39 34.63 -9.81
CA ASP A 31 16.15 33.89 -9.61
C ASP A 31 14.96 34.71 -10.13
N VAL A 32 14.28 34.29 -11.19
CA VAL A 32 13.04 34.95 -11.63
C VAL A 32 11.93 34.75 -10.59
N GLU A 33 11.02 35.73 -10.45
CA GLU A 33 9.89 35.58 -9.52
C GLU A 33 8.75 34.84 -10.23
N ILE A 34 8.41 33.65 -9.73
CA ILE A 34 7.34 32.83 -10.29
C ILE A 34 6.08 33.07 -9.44
N THR A 35 5.10 33.77 -10.01
CA THR A 35 3.85 34.12 -9.31
C THR A 35 2.69 33.26 -9.78
N CYS A 36 2.71 32.83 -11.05
CA CYS A 36 1.69 31.98 -11.64
C CYS A 36 2.32 30.94 -12.59
N ILE A 37 1.55 29.89 -12.92
CA ILE A 37 2.01 28.82 -13.82
C ILE A 37 2.39 29.29 -15.24
N LYS A 38 1.91 30.47 -15.66
CA LYS A 38 2.27 31.08 -16.97
C LYS A 38 3.70 31.63 -17.00
N ASP A 39 4.31 31.86 -15.84
CA ASP A 39 5.69 32.35 -15.70
C ASP A 39 6.73 31.23 -15.91
N VAL A 40 6.28 29.97 -16.01
CA VAL A 40 7.12 28.76 -16.11
C VAL A 40 7.02 28.16 -17.51
N LYS A 41 8.16 27.90 -18.15
CA LYS A 41 8.24 27.28 -19.49
C LYS A 41 8.97 25.94 -19.44
N LYS A 42 8.58 24.99 -20.31
CA LYS A 42 9.31 23.74 -20.52
C LYS A 42 10.77 24.03 -20.93
N GLY A 43 11.72 23.32 -20.32
CA GLY A 43 13.16 23.51 -20.49
C GLY A 43 13.79 24.58 -19.60
N GLN A 44 13.00 25.37 -18.86
CA GLN A 44 13.52 26.39 -17.96
C GLN A 44 14.18 25.77 -16.73
N LEU A 45 15.33 26.32 -16.30
CA LEU A 45 15.91 26.04 -14.99
C LEU A 45 15.25 26.95 -13.94
N VAL A 46 14.78 26.36 -12.86
CA VAL A 46 14.08 27.03 -11.75
C VAL A 46 14.69 26.60 -10.41
N ARG A 47 14.79 27.52 -9.47
CA ARG A 47 15.29 27.24 -8.12
C ARG A 47 14.13 27.26 -7.13
N GLY A 48 14.15 26.32 -6.18
CA GLY A 48 13.06 26.09 -5.26
C GLY A 48 13.47 25.20 -4.10
N TYR A 49 12.55 24.99 -3.16
CA TYR A 49 12.80 24.28 -1.92
C TYR A 49 12.10 22.93 -1.91
N VAL A 50 12.76 21.88 -1.41
CA VAL A 50 12.08 20.61 -1.09
C VAL A 50 11.00 20.90 -0.05
N LYS A 51 9.73 20.59 -0.35
CA LYS A 51 8.60 20.86 0.54
C LYS A 51 8.17 19.62 1.32
N SER A 52 8.10 18.47 0.66
CA SER A 52 7.82 17.17 1.27
C SER A 52 8.19 16.05 0.31
N ILE A 53 8.34 14.83 0.83
CA ILE A 53 8.55 13.62 0.06
C ILE A 53 7.34 12.70 0.29
N THR A 54 6.83 12.08 -0.77
CA THR A 54 5.66 11.18 -0.70
C THR A 54 5.91 9.95 -1.57
N SER A 55 5.09 8.90 -1.42
CA SER A 55 5.08 7.74 -2.33
C SER A 55 4.96 8.13 -3.81
N SER A 56 4.33 9.28 -4.12
CA SER A 56 4.15 9.80 -5.47
C SER A 56 5.39 10.51 -6.06
N GLY A 57 6.38 10.86 -5.24
CA GLY A 57 7.55 11.64 -5.62
C GLY A 57 7.90 12.76 -4.63
N VAL A 58 8.88 13.59 -5.00
CA VAL A 58 9.32 14.76 -4.22
C VAL A 58 8.53 15.98 -4.67
N PHE A 59 7.92 16.70 -3.70
CA PHE A 59 7.25 17.97 -3.95
C PHE A 59 8.22 19.14 -3.76
N PHE A 60 8.21 20.04 -4.73
CA PHE A 60 9.19 21.11 -4.86
C PHE A 60 8.50 22.48 -4.92
N GLY A 61 8.71 23.31 -3.90
CA GLY A 61 8.14 24.65 -3.80
C GLY A 61 8.86 25.63 -4.71
N LEU A 62 8.21 26.03 -5.80
CA LEU A 62 8.67 27.10 -6.70
C LEU A 62 8.18 28.48 -6.26
N SER A 63 7.00 28.53 -5.62
CA SER A 63 6.46 29.71 -4.97
C SER A 63 5.56 29.30 -3.79
N PRO A 64 5.07 30.23 -2.94
CA PRO A 64 4.15 29.90 -1.85
C PRO A 64 2.86 29.17 -2.30
N SER A 65 2.45 29.37 -3.56
CA SER A 65 1.22 28.83 -4.16
C SER A 65 1.45 27.82 -5.27
N LEU A 66 2.71 27.56 -5.66
CA LEU A 66 3.06 26.76 -6.83
C LEU A 66 4.03 25.64 -6.47
N LEU A 67 3.59 24.40 -6.62
CA LEU A 67 4.38 23.19 -6.36
C LEU A 67 4.65 22.45 -7.67
N GLY A 68 5.91 22.10 -7.89
CA GLY A 68 6.30 21.08 -8.86
C GLY A 68 6.38 19.70 -8.21
N ARG A 69 6.27 18.66 -9.03
CA ARG A 69 6.47 17.24 -8.66
C ARG A 69 7.69 16.72 -9.42
N ILE A 70 8.55 16.01 -8.71
CA ILE A 70 9.72 15.30 -9.26
C ILE A 70 9.49 13.81 -9.01
N LEU A 71 9.39 13.03 -10.07
CA LEU A 71 9.34 11.57 -9.99
C LEU A 71 10.70 11.04 -9.52
N PHE A 72 10.74 9.91 -8.79
CA PHE A 72 11.98 9.35 -8.24
C PHE A 72 13.04 9.04 -9.31
N GLN A 73 12.62 8.63 -10.51
CA GLN A 73 13.45 8.47 -11.70
C GLN A 73 14.18 9.76 -12.10
N ASN A 74 13.60 10.92 -11.82
CA ASN A 74 14.12 12.24 -12.17
C ASN A 74 14.83 12.93 -10.97
N VAL A 75 14.97 12.27 -9.81
CA VAL A 75 15.73 12.79 -8.66
C VAL A 75 17.22 12.47 -8.81
N SER A 76 17.55 11.28 -9.32
CA SER A 76 18.90 10.74 -9.43
C SER A 76 18.98 9.69 -10.53
N PRO A 77 20.13 9.53 -11.22
CA PRO A 77 20.34 8.45 -12.20
C PRO A 77 20.38 7.06 -11.54
N TYR A 78 20.44 7.02 -10.21
CA TYR A 78 20.46 5.81 -9.40
C TYR A 78 19.06 5.38 -8.97
N PHE A 79 18.80 4.08 -9.01
CA PHE A 79 17.62 3.43 -8.44
C PHE A 79 17.76 3.28 -6.92
N VAL A 80 16.71 3.67 -6.19
CA VAL A 80 16.69 3.70 -4.73
C VAL A 80 15.54 2.83 -4.21
N GLN A 81 15.87 1.71 -3.56
CA GLN A 81 14.88 0.80 -2.98
C GLN A 81 14.28 1.29 -1.65
N LYS A 82 15.01 2.10 -0.87
CA LYS A 82 14.62 2.54 0.48
C LYS A 82 14.27 4.02 0.50
N HIS A 83 13.01 4.35 0.80
CA HIS A 83 12.50 5.73 0.82
C HIS A 83 13.31 6.67 1.74
N SER A 84 13.76 6.15 2.90
CA SER A 84 14.55 6.88 3.90
C SER A 84 15.88 7.44 3.39
N LEU A 85 16.39 6.98 2.24
CA LEU A 85 17.55 7.61 1.59
C LEU A 85 17.21 8.99 1.03
N TYR A 86 16.00 9.18 0.47
CA TYR A 86 15.60 10.49 -0.02
C TYR A 86 15.42 11.50 1.12
N GLU A 87 14.84 11.09 2.26
CA GLU A 87 14.76 11.93 3.47
C GLU A 87 16.13 12.39 3.97
N LYS A 88 17.13 11.48 3.94
CA LYS A 88 18.51 11.79 4.37
C LYS A 88 19.24 12.78 3.46
N TYR A 89 19.05 12.68 2.14
CA TYR A 89 19.78 13.51 1.16
C TYR A 89 18.99 14.71 0.61
N LEU A 90 17.67 14.72 0.75
CA LEU A 90 16.75 15.83 0.44
C LEU A 90 15.90 16.21 1.69
N PRO A 91 16.50 16.74 2.76
CA PRO A 91 15.73 17.30 3.87
C PRO A 91 14.82 18.45 3.40
N GLU A 92 13.66 18.59 4.05
CA GLU A 92 12.73 19.69 3.79
C GLU A 92 13.40 21.05 3.99
N GLY A 93 13.03 22.02 3.16
CA GLY A 93 13.66 23.34 3.11
C GLY A 93 15.01 23.40 2.38
N LYS A 94 15.55 22.29 1.85
CA LYS A 94 16.77 22.32 1.03
C LYS A 94 16.52 23.01 -0.32
N LEU A 95 17.28 24.07 -0.60
CA LEU A 95 17.27 24.79 -1.87
C LEU A 95 18.02 23.99 -2.95
N LEU A 96 17.36 23.71 -4.08
CA LEU A 96 17.94 23.03 -5.24
C LEU A 96 17.61 23.77 -6.54
N THR A 97 18.27 23.37 -7.63
CA THR A 97 17.96 23.82 -9.00
C THR A 97 17.35 22.64 -9.75
N ALA A 98 16.18 22.83 -10.37
CA ALA A 98 15.47 21.83 -11.15
C ALA A 98 15.18 22.33 -12.56
N LYS A 99 15.09 21.42 -13.54
CA LYS A 99 14.67 21.70 -14.92
C LYS A 99 13.21 21.35 -15.10
N VAL A 100 12.45 22.20 -15.79
CA VAL A 100 11.03 21.95 -16.11
C VAL A 100 10.90 20.99 -17.28
N LEU A 101 10.37 19.79 -17.03
CA LEU A 101 10.07 18.79 -18.07
C LEU A 101 8.70 19.02 -18.73
N GLY A 102 7.72 19.47 -17.95
CA GLY A 102 6.33 19.61 -18.37
C GLY A 102 5.55 20.59 -17.49
N VAL A 103 4.53 21.23 -18.07
CA VAL A 103 3.65 22.18 -17.37
C VAL A 103 2.21 21.88 -17.78
N ASN A 104 1.41 21.29 -16.89
CA ASN A 104 -0.01 21.05 -17.10
C ASN A 104 -0.84 22.23 -16.56
N GLY A 105 -1.21 23.14 -17.45
CA GLY A 105 -1.99 24.34 -17.11
C GLY A 105 -3.40 24.08 -16.57
N LYS A 106 -3.98 22.88 -16.77
CA LYS A 106 -5.34 22.55 -16.29
C LYS A 106 -5.34 22.13 -14.82
N GLU A 107 -4.40 21.26 -14.45
CA GLU A 107 -4.28 20.68 -13.09
C GLU A 107 -3.34 21.50 -12.19
N LYS A 108 -2.70 22.55 -12.72
CA LYS A 108 -1.64 23.34 -12.06
C LYS A 108 -0.39 22.51 -11.68
N HIS A 109 -0.21 21.34 -12.28
CA HIS A 109 0.97 20.49 -12.07
C HIS A 109 2.14 20.92 -12.94
N ILE A 110 3.35 20.87 -12.37
CA ILE A 110 4.62 21.12 -13.06
C ILE A 110 5.52 19.93 -12.80
N GLU A 111 5.99 19.29 -13.87
CA GLU A 111 6.93 18.18 -13.80
C GLU A 111 8.36 18.72 -13.87
N LEU A 112 9.17 18.30 -12.91
CA LEU A 112 10.54 18.79 -12.72
C LEU A 112 11.54 17.62 -12.72
N SER A 113 12.80 17.94 -13.02
CA SER A 113 13.95 17.03 -12.95
C SER A 113 15.11 17.66 -12.18
N LEU A 114 15.77 16.84 -11.37
CA LEU A 114 17.01 17.13 -10.64
C LEU A 114 18.21 16.36 -11.20
N LEU A 115 18.05 15.67 -12.35
CA LEU A 115 19.13 14.88 -12.94
C LEU A 115 20.34 15.76 -13.30
N PRO A 116 21.58 15.26 -13.19
CA PRO A 116 22.78 16.01 -13.56
C PRO A 116 22.78 16.46 -15.03
N GLU A 117 22.30 15.60 -15.92
CA GLU A 117 22.19 15.86 -17.36
C GLU A 117 21.19 16.98 -17.68
N ASP A 118 20.15 17.12 -16.86
CA ASP A 118 19.12 18.13 -17.00
C ASP A 118 19.53 19.48 -16.40
N THR A 119 20.23 19.46 -15.26
CA THR A 119 20.47 20.65 -14.43
C THR A 119 21.88 21.20 -14.53
N GLY A 120 22.86 20.41 -14.99
CA GLY A 120 24.28 20.72 -14.92
C GLY A 120 24.84 20.70 -13.49
N MET A 121 24.05 20.25 -12.50
CA MET A 121 24.44 20.18 -11.08
C MET A 121 24.92 18.77 -10.72
N PRO A 122 25.79 18.60 -9.70
CA PRO A 122 26.17 17.28 -9.21
C PRO A 122 24.96 16.49 -8.69
N SER A 123 25.00 15.16 -8.83
CA SER A 123 23.90 14.31 -8.34
C SER A 123 23.70 14.44 -6.83
N ILE A 124 22.44 14.43 -6.41
CA ILE A 124 22.06 14.60 -5.00
C ILE A 124 22.42 13.36 -4.17
N LEU A 125 22.48 12.19 -4.81
CA LEU A 125 22.96 10.95 -4.22
C LEU A 125 24.42 10.72 -4.63
N PRO A 126 25.36 10.61 -3.68
CA PRO A 126 26.75 10.29 -3.97
C PRO A 126 26.90 8.93 -4.66
N GLU A 127 27.78 8.86 -5.65
CA GLU A 127 28.15 7.62 -6.35
C GLU A 127 28.76 6.57 -5.41
N SER A 128 29.36 7.01 -4.29
CA SER A 128 29.87 6.15 -3.22
C SER A 128 28.81 5.31 -2.49
N LEU A 129 27.52 5.50 -2.77
CA LEU A 129 26.45 4.63 -2.30
C LEU A 129 26.34 3.31 -3.09
N GLY A 130 27.03 3.17 -4.22
CA GLY A 130 27.08 1.91 -5.00
C GLY A 130 25.72 1.46 -5.57
N LEU A 131 24.80 2.41 -5.77
CA LEU A 131 23.43 2.13 -6.20
C LEU A 131 23.37 1.79 -7.70
N PRO A 132 22.48 0.88 -8.15
CA PRO A 132 22.29 0.59 -9.57
C PRO A 132 21.84 1.83 -10.35
N ARG A 133 22.39 2.07 -11.54
CA ARG A 133 21.88 3.09 -12.47
C ARG A 133 20.71 2.55 -13.29
N TYR A 134 19.73 3.39 -13.62
CA TYR A 134 18.62 3.00 -14.50
C TYR A 134 19.13 2.57 -15.89
N ASP A 135 20.08 3.33 -16.44
CA ASP A 135 20.66 3.17 -17.78
C ASP A 135 21.42 1.83 -17.97
N ALA A 136 21.91 1.24 -16.86
CA ALA A 136 22.76 0.05 -16.90
C ALA A 136 22.01 -1.24 -17.31
N GLU A 137 20.67 -1.25 -17.27
CA GLU A 137 19.89 -2.32 -17.88
C GLU A 137 19.68 -2.12 -19.39
N GLU A 138 19.55 -0.89 -19.87
CA GLU A 138 19.41 -0.62 -21.30
C GLU A 138 20.73 -0.88 -22.03
N GLU A 139 21.87 -0.41 -21.51
CA GLU A 139 23.19 -0.69 -22.09
C GLU A 139 23.49 -2.20 -22.18
N LYS A 140 23.11 -2.98 -21.15
CA LYS A 140 23.24 -4.45 -21.19
C LYS A 140 22.33 -5.09 -22.23
N ARG A 141 21.06 -4.68 -22.32
CA ARG A 141 20.13 -5.19 -23.35
C ARG A 141 20.62 -4.83 -24.77
N GLU A 142 21.12 -3.62 -24.98
CA GLU A 142 21.71 -3.23 -26.27
C GLU A 142 23.01 -3.98 -26.60
N ALA A 143 23.82 -4.34 -25.59
CA ALA A 143 25.01 -5.16 -25.77
C ALA A 143 24.64 -6.59 -26.18
N ASP A 144 23.74 -7.23 -25.43
CA ASP A 144 23.21 -8.57 -25.72
C ASP A 144 22.57 -8.64 -27.12
N ASP A 145 21.80 -7.62 -27.50
CA ASP A 145 21.16 -7.58 -28.82
C ASP A 145 22.14 -7.25 -29.95
N ARG A 146 23.20 -6.47 -29.70
CA ARG A 146 24.34 -6.34 -30.64
C ARG A 146 24.99 -7.71 -30.85
N GLU A 147 25.31 -8.43 -29.78
CA GLU A 147 25.98 -9.72 -29.85
C GLU A 147 25.13 -10.76 -30.58
N LYS A 148 23.84 -10.89 -30.25
CA LYS A 148 22.89 -11.75 -31.00
C LYS A 148 22.85 -11.40 -32.48
N ARG A 149 22.88 -10.11 -32.83
CA ARG A 149 22.83 -9.63 -34.23
C ARG A 149 24.12 -9.92 -34.99
N GLU A 150 25.27 -9.95 -34.32
CA GLU A 150 26.54 -10.41 -34.89
C GLU A 150 26.60 -11.93 -35.05
N GLN A 151 26.15 -12.69 -34.05
CA GLN A 151 26.02 -14.14 -34.13
C GLN A 151 25.07 -14.58 -35.27
N LEU A 152 23.97 -13.85 -35.49
CA LEU A 152 23.07 -14.04 -36.64
C LEU A 152 23.77 -13.75 -37.97
N LYS A 153 24.51 -12.63 -38.10
CA LYS A 153 25.32 -12.33 -39.29
C LYS A 153 26.38 -13.40 -39.58
N ALA A 154 27.02 -13.94 -38.54
CA ALA A 154 27.99 -15.03 -38.65
C ALA A 154 27.35 -16.35 -39.12
N LYS A 155 26.17 -16.71 -38.58
CA LYS A 155 25.38 -17.87 -39.03
C LYS A 155 24.92 -17.73 -40.49
N THR A 156 24.48 -16.54 -40.91
CA THR A 156 24.10 -16.27 -42.31
C THR A 156 25.30 -16.34 -43.26
N LYS A 157 26.47 -15.77 -42.88
CA LYS A 157 27.71 -15.91 -43.68
C LYS A 157 28.16 -17.36 -43.80
N ARG A 158 28.01 -18.20 -42.77
CA ARG A 158 28.28 -19.64 -42.84
C ARG A 158 27.29 -20.39 -43.76
N ARG A 159 26.01 -20.00 -43.78
CA ARG A 159 25.02 -20.57 -44.72
C ARG A 159 25.33 -20.21 -46.18
N ILE A 160 25.70 -18.96 -46.47
CA ILE A 160 26.05 -18.53 -47.84
C ILE A 160 27.31 -19.26 -48.34
N ARG A 161 28.35 -19.39 -47.51
CA ARG A 161 29.58 -20.13 -47.88
C ARG A 161 29.33 -21.64 -48.13
N ASN A 162 28.26 -22.21 -47.58
CA ASN A 162 27.88 -23.60 -47.83
C ASN A 162 26.97 -23.81 -49.05
N SER A 163 26.42 -22.75 -49.67
CA SER A 163 25.54 -22.87 -50.85
C SER A 163 26.27 -22.64 -52.19
N GLU A 164 27.55 -22.28 -52.18
CA GLU A 164 28.33 -21.99 -53.41
C GLU A 164 29.05 -23.22 -53.99
N SER A 165 28.76 -24.45 -53.51
CA SER A 165 29.46 -25.68 -53.95
C SER A 165 28.64 -26.66 -54.80
N GLU A 166 27.36 -26.39 -55.09
CA GLU A 166 26.55 -27.23 -55.98
C GLU A 166 25.64 -26.39 -56.89
N GLN A 167 26.06 -26.17 -58.15
CA GLN A 167 25.13 -25.80 -59.23
C GLN A 167 25.68 -26.18 -60.61
N VAL A 168 25.02 -27.15 -61.25
CA VAL A 168 25.13 -27.46 -62.69
C VAL A 168 23.76 -27.19 -63.32
N TRP A 169 23.78 -26.78 -64.59
CA TRP A 169 22.70 -26.23 -65.40
C TRP A 169 21.39 -27.04 -65.52
N ILE A 170 20.29 -26.33 -65.84
CA ILE A 170 19.50 -26.46 -67.11
C ILE A 170 18.53 -25.25 -67.24
N CYS A 171 18.13 -24.88 -68.47
CA CYS A 171 17.53 -23.58 -68.83
C CYS A 171 16.05 -23.63 -69.29
N CYS A 172 15.27 -22.57 -68.95
CA CYS A 172 14.23 -21.87 -69.76
C CYS A 172 12.97 -22.61 -70.30
N PRO A 173 11.90 -21.90 -70.78
CA PRO A 173 11.43 -20.50 -70.62
C PRO A 173 9.89 -20.41 -70.27
N PRO A 174 9.18 -19.24 -70.30
CA PRO A 174 7.94 -19.02 -69.54
C PRO A 174 6.63 -18.84 -70.35
N SER A 175 5.48 -18.71 -69.66
CA SER A 175 4.23 -18.17 -70.23
C SER A 175 3.35 -17.44 -69.18
N SER A 176 2.61 -16.44 -69.67
CA SER A 176 1.80 -15.46 -68.91
C SER A 176 0.32 -15.85 -68.77
N ILE A 177 -0.45 -15.13 -67.94
CA ILE A 177 -1.93 -14.81 -67.98
C ILE A 177 -2.39 -14.56 -66.52
N HIS A 178 -2.68 -13.33 -66.06
CA HIS A 178 -3.83 -12.42 -66.25
C HIS A 178 -4.92 -12.53 -65.14
N PHE A 179 -5.14 -11.42 -64.43
CA PHE A 179 -6.20 -11.19 -63.43
C PHE A 179 -7.57 -10.90 -64.09
N PRO A 180 -8.68 -11.10 -63.36
CA PRO A 180 -9.78 -10.12 -63.41
C PRO A 180 -10.31 -9.69 -62.02
N LEU A 181 -10.91 -8.50 -62.01
CA LEU A 181 -11.54 -7.77 -60.90
C LEU A 181 -13.04 -7.58 -61.25
N LEU A 182 -13.95 -7.46 -60.25
CA LEU A 182 -15.35 -6.91 -60.25
C LEU A 182 -16.22 -7.69 -59.21
N GLN A 183 -17.23 -7.17 -58.49
CA GLN A 183 -17.76 -5.80 -58.24
C GLN A 183 -18.63 -5.79 -56.94
N GLU A 184 -18.97 -4.61 -56.39
CA GLU A 184 -19.79 -4.46 -55.16
C GLU A 184 -21.32 -4.58 -55.37
N THR A 185 -22.06 -5.04 -54.34
CA THR A 185 -23.47 -4.65 -54.08
C THR A 185 -23.79 -4.58 -52.57
N LYS A 186 -24.83 -3.79 -52.17
CA LYS A 186 -25.26 -3.56 -50.76
C LYS A 186 -26.78 -3.85 -50.57
N PRO A 187 -27.49 -3.53 -49.46
CA PRO A 187 -28.03 -4.54 -48.53
C PRO A 187 -29.56 -4.47 -48.30
N LYS A 188 -30.15 -5.42 -47.55
CA LYS A 188 -31.54 -5.35 -47.03
C LYS A 188 -31.65 -5.72 -45.54
N LYS A 189 -32.73 -5.27 -44.87
CA LYS A 189 -32.87 -5.18 -43.39
C LYS A 189 -33.90 -6.17 -42.80
N ARG A 190 -33.56 -6.73 -41.63
CA ARG A 190 -34.36 -7.01 -40.39
C ARG A 190 -35.69 -7.79 -40.45
N LYS A 191 -35.84 -8.74 -39.51
CA LYS A 191 -37.02 -8.99 -38.63
C LYS A 191 -36.58 -9.69 -37.32
N MET A 192 -37.47 -9.94 -36.35
CA MET A 192 -37.11 -10.10 -34.92
C MET A 192 -38.03 -11.05 -34.11
N CYS A 193 -37.43 -11.87 -33.22
CA CYS A 193 -38.00 -12.58 -32.04
C CYS A 193 -39.02 -13.73 -32.29
N PRO A 194 -39.26 -14.69 -31.34
CA PRO A 194 -39.09 -14.56 -29.87
C PRO A 194 -38.49 -15.77 -29.05
N THR A 195 -38.29 -15.50 -27.74
CA THR A 195 -38.31 -16.35 -26.51
C THR A 195 -37.86 -17.83 -26.49
N ASP A 196 -36.99 -18.16 -25.53
CA ASP A 196 -37.33 -19.15 -24.48
C ASP A 196 -36.49 -18.99 -23.18
N GLU A 197 -36.99 -19.54 -22.07
CA GLU A 197 -36.54 -19.29 -20.68
C GLU A 197 -35.65 -20.41 -20.08
N SER A 198 -35.32 -20.30 -18.78
CA SER A 198 -34.42 -21.17 -17.96
C SER A 198 -32.92 -20.82 -18.10
N ASP A 199 -32.37 -19.92 -17.29
CA ASP A 199 -32.09 -20.03 -15.84
C ASP A 199 -30.87 -20.91 -15.48
N SER A 200 -29.78 -20.22 -15.13
CA SER A 200 -28.95 -20.53 -13.97
C SER A 200 -28.23 -19.24 -13.58
N GLY A 201 -28.92 -18.40 -12.82
CA GLY A 201 -28.42 -17.09 -12.40
C GLY A 201 -27.17 -17.15 -11.51
N ILE A 202 -26.00 -16.92 -12.09
CA ILE A 202 -24.82 -16.40 -11.37
C ILE A 202 -24.38 -15.14 -12.09
N GLU A 203 -24.92 -14.00 -11.65
CA GLU A 203 -24.29 -12.70 -11.89
C GLU A 203 -23.02 -12.65 -11.03
N VAL A 204 -21.88 -12.87 -11.66
CA VAL A 204 -20.60 -12.48 -11.07
C VAL A 204 -20.56 -10.96 -11.11
N TYR A 205 -21.07 -10.35 -10.03
CA TYR A 205 -20.80 -8.95 -9.74
C TYR A 205 -19.29 -8.77 -9.73
N TYR A 206 -18.82 -7.88 -10.58
CA TYR A 206 -17.43 -7.44 -10.59
C TYR A 206 -17.26 -6.61 -9.32
N ARG A 207 -16.78 -7.24 -8.24
CA ARG A 207 -16.27 -6.49 -7.09
C ARG A 207 -14.89 -6.00 -7.52
N GLU A 208 -14.83 -4.71 -7.85
CA GLU A 208 -13.55 -4.01 -7.91
C GLU A 208 -12.94 -4.12 -6.51
N GLU A 209 -11.69 -4.58 -6.42
CA GLU A 209 -10.88 -4.43 -5.22
C GLU A 209 -10.45 -2.96 -5.18
N ASP A 210 -11.40 -2.08 -4.87
CA ASP A 210 -11.12 -0.71 -4.45
C ASP A 210 -10.73 -0.73 -2.97
N ASP A 211 -9.66 -0.02 -2.63
CA ASP A 211 -9.23 0.20 -1.25
C ASP A 211 -10.25 1.11 -0.54
N ASP A 212 -10.99 0.56 0.44
CA ASP A 212 -11.90 1.34 1.30
C ASP A 212 -11.11 2.25 2.26
N ASP A 213 -11.26 3.56 2.12
CA ASP A 213 -11.08 4.56 3.19
C ASP A 213 -12.34 5.44 3.21
N PRO A 214 -13.01 5.70 4.36
CA PRO A 214 -14.44 6.00 4.37
C PRO A 214 -14.77 7.49 4.19
N GLU A 215 -15.67 7.81 3.24
CA GLU A 215 -16.34 9.11 3.15
C GLU A 215 -17.70 9.14 3.88
N GLU A 216 -18.09 10.34 4.32
CA GLU A 216 -19.28 10.62 5.13
C GLU A 216 -20.59 10.53 4.33
N GLU A 217 -21.59 9.81 4.84
CA GLU A 217 -22.97 9.91 4.33
C GLU A 217 -23.81 10.90 5.14
N ALA A 218 -24.24 11.98 4.48
CA ALA A 218 -24.93 13.11 5.08
C ALA A 218 -26.44 13.14 4.73
N ASP A 219 -27.24 12.25 5.34
CA ASP A 219 -28.68 12.18 5.03
C ASP A 219 -29.50 13.30 5.71
N LYS A 220 -30.11 14.18 4.89
CA LYS A 220 -30.92 15.32 5.34
C LYS A 220 -32.41 14.97 5.41
N LYS A 221 -32.92 14.65 6.60
CA LYS A 221 -34.37 14.64 6.88
C LYS A 221 -34.80 15.85 7.71
N LYS A 222 -35.48 16.80 7.05
CA LYS A 222 -36.17 17.93 7.71
C LYS A 222 -37.44 17.44 8.42
N SER A 223 -37.53 17.65 9.73
CA SER A 223 -38.81 17.72 10.44
C SER A 223 -38.87 19.01 11.30
N LYS A 224 -40.05 19.62 11.37
CA LYS A 224 -40.29 20.89 12.06
C LYS A 224 -40.64 20.63 13.53
N ILE A 225 -39.89 21.18 14.48
CA ILE A 225 -40.37 21.37 15.85
C ILE A 225 -40.18 22.83 16.28
N ARG A 226 -41.21 23.37 16.94
CA ARG A 226 -41.31 24.74 17.43
C ARG A 226 -40.78 24.81 18.87
N LYS A 227 -40.11 25.91 19.25
CA LYS A 227 -39.83 26.22 20.66
C LYS A 227 -41.10 26.69 21.38
N PRO A 228 -41.30 26.30 22.65
CA PRO A 228 -41.98 27.13 23.63
C PRO A 228 -41.11 27.36 24.90
N GLY A 229 -41.39 28.46 25.62
CA GLY A 229 -41.36 28.48 27.09
C GLY A 229 -40.03 28.68 27.82
N GLU A 230 -39.71 29.94 28.13
CA GLU A 230 -39.22 30.41 29.45
C GLU A 230 -40.08 29.81 30.61
N ALA A 231 -39.68 29.67 31.88
CA ALA A 231 -38.57 30.19 32.73
C ALA A 231 -38.51 29.31 34.03
N PRO A 232 -37.99 29.72 35.22
CA PRO A 232 -36.98 30.74 35.58
C PRO A 232 -35.90 30.29 36.63
N ARG A 233 -34.88 31.15 36.81
CA ARG A 233 -34.11 31.45 38.06
C ARG A 233 -33.37 30.35 38.86
N LEU A 234 -32.10 30.64 39.13
CA LEU A 234 -31.68 31.23 40.43
C LEU A 234 -30.35 32.00 40.28
N GLN A 235 -30.29 33.22 40.84
CA GLN A 235 -29.06 34.03 40.93
C GLN A 235 -28.57 34.00 42.38
N VAL A 236 -27.26 33.89 42.59
CA VAL A 236 -26.61 34.28 43.85
C VAL A 236 -25.40 35.16 43.52
N SER A 237 -25.16 36.15 44.39
CA SER A 237 -24.33 37.33 44.16
C SER A 237 -22.82 37.11 44.30
N VAL A 238 -22.08 38.01 43.67
CA VAL A 238 -20.62 38.20 43.79
C VAL A 238 -20.21 38.50 45.24
N GLY A 239 -19.09 37.93 45.68
CA GLY A 239 -18.26 38.50 46.73
C GLY A 239 -17.87 37.56 47.86
N PHE A 240 -16.72 36.89 47.74
CA PHE A 240 -15.88 36.59 48.91
C PHE A 240 -14.40 36.56 48.54
N THR A 241 -13.59 37.23 49.36
CA THR A 241 -12.14 37.42 49.21
C THR A 241 -11.40 36.49 50.14
N TRP A 242 -10.32 35.87 49.68
CA TRP A 242 -9.41 35.10 50.52
C TRP A 242 -8.30 36.01 51.04
N ASP A 243 -8.21 36.18 52.36
CA ASP A 243 -6.94 36.22 53.10
C ASP A 243 -7.17 36.13 54.64
N GLU A 244 -6.41 35.19 55.23
CA GLU A 244 -5.90 35.03 56.61
C GLU A 244 -6.79 34.81 57.88
N ASP A 245 -6.18 34.00 58.77
CA ASP A 245 -6.34 33.79 60.22
C ASP A 245 -7.61 33.19 60.86
N MET A 246 -7.53 31.91 61.27
CA MET A 246 -7.10 31.55 62.65
C MET A 246 -6.97 30.04 62.90
N ASN A 247 -5.96 29.65 63.68
CA ASN A 247 -5.88 28.34 64.35
C ASN A 247 -6.94 28.19 65.45
N THR A 248 -7.51 26.98 65.60
CA THR A 248 -7.58 26.15 66.85
C THR A 248 -8.84 25.27 66.86
N MET A 249 -8.67 23.94 66.81
CA MET A 249 -9.05 23.00 67.89
C MET A 249 -8.72 21.55 67.51
N ASP A 250 -8.54 20.71 68.53
CA ASP A 250 -7.66 19.52 68.52
C ASP A 250 -8.39 18.16 68.60
N ILE A 251 -7.73 17.12 68.04
CA ILE A 251 -7.61 15.72 68.59
C ILE A 251 -8.89 14.83 68.58
N PRO A 252 -8.82 13.46 68.53
CA PRO A 252 -7.65 12.55 68.56
C PRO A 252 -7.52 11.53 67.40
N VAL A 253 -6.27 11.15 67.09
CA VAL A 253 -5.90 9.72 66.91
C VAL A 253 -4.58 9.46 67.65
N LEU A 254 -4.53 8.39 68.44
CA LEU A 254 -3.38 7.99 69.26
C LEU A 254 -2.50 6.95 68.54
N ASN A 255 -1.16 7.13 68.65
CA ASN A 255 -0.07 6.13 68.84
C ASN A 255 -0.09 4.78 68.07
N HIS A 256 1.00 4.18 67.59
CA HIS A 256 2.48 4.33 67.74
C HIS A 256 3.13 3.47 66.61
N LYS A 257 4.43 3.49 66.26
CA LYS A 257 5.66 4.16 66.77
C LYS A 257 6.72 4.26 65.63
N GLU A 258 7.95 4.62 66.01
CA GLU A 258 9.31 4.34 65.46
C GLU A 258 9.49 3.43 64.21
N GLU A 259 10.51 3.63 63.36
CA GLU A 259 11.83 4.23 63.60
C GLU A 259 12.45 4.80 62.29
N SER A 260 13.11 5.96 62.34
CA SER A 260 14.09 6.38 61.32
C SER A 260 15.22 7.13 62.02
N SER A 261 16.33 6.42 62.25
CA SER A 261 17.47 6.93 63.01
C SER A 261 18.11 8.14 62.33
N GLU A 262 18.38 9.18 63.11
CA GLU A 262 19.44 10.13 62.79
C GLU A 262 20.80 9.42 62.90
N SER A 263 21.76 9.82 62.06
CA SER A 263 23.17 9.50 62.19
C SER A 263 23.95 10.73 61.75
N GLU A 264 24.61 11.39 62.69
CA GLU A 264 25.37 12.62 62.48
C GLU A 264 26.76 12.33 61.88
N GLU A 265 27.32 13.36 61.22
CA GLU A 265 28.74 13.54 60.85
C GLU A 265 29.33 12.58 59.77
N GLU A 266 30.18 13.01 58.84
CA GLU A 266 31.03 14.22 58.81
C GLU A 266 30.72 15.20 57.66
N GLU A 267 31.03 16.48 57.87
CA GLU A 267 30.94 17.54 56.85
C GLU A 267 32.17 17.56 55.91
N ASP A 268 31.97 17.67 54.60
CA ASP A 268 33.00 18.16 53.68
C ASP A 268 32.88 19.71 53.58
N PRO A 269 33.84 20.49 54.11
CA PRO A 269 33.54 21.84 54.60
C PRO A 269 33.56 22.94 53.54
N HIS A 270 32.86 22.80 52.40
CA HIS A 270 32.67 23.91 51.44
C HIS A 270 31.41 23.85 50.53
N SER A 271 30.19 23.78 51.10
CA SER A 271 29.06 24.46 50.45
C SER A 271 28.02 25.01 51.43
N LYS A 272 27.83 26.33 51.45
CA LYS A 272 26.74 26.96 52.20
C LYS A 272 25.43 26.69 51.47
N LEU A 273 24.56 25.85 52.04
CA LEU A 273 23.16 25.73 51.62
C LEU A 273 22.47 27.09 51.74
N LYS A 274 22.39 27.82 50.61
CA LYS A 274 21.67 29.09 50.52
C LYS A 274 20.20 28.81 50.83
N LYS A 275 19.68 29.39 51.91
CA LYS A 275 18.23 29.53 52.11
C LYS A 275 17.67 30.26 50.88
N GLN A 276 16.99 29.51 49.99
CA GLN A 276 16.25 30.07 48.87
C GLN A 276 15.39 31.23 49.38
N THR A 277 15.49 32.38 48.71
CA THR A 277 14.79 33.59 49.18
C THR A 277 13.27 33.41 49.08
N LYS A 278 12.49 34.11 49.91
CA LYS A 278 11.01 33.95 49.92
C LYS A 278 10.40 34.16 48.52
N LYS A 279 10.96 35.12 47.76
CA LYS A 279 10.62 35.42 46.35
C LYS A 279 11.00 34.30 45.37
N GLU A 280 12.09 33.60 45.61
CA GLU A 280 12.58 32.51 44.76
C GLU A 280 11.69 31.27 44.90
N LYS A 281 11.31 30.91 46.13
CA LYS A 281 10.30 29.86 46.40
C LYS A 281 8.93 30.19 45.81
N GLU A 282 8.53 31.46 45.86
CA GLU A 282 7.27 31.93 45.28
C GLU A 282 7.31 31.93 43.74
N LEU A 283 8.43 32.32 43.12
CA LEU A 283 8.65 32.17 41.69
C LEU A 283 8.63 30.68 41.27
N GLU A 284 9.20 29.79 42.08
CA GLU A 284 9.18 28.35 41.85
C GLU A 284 7.76 27.77 41.97
N LYS A 285 6.99 28.21 42.98
CA LYS A 285 5.56 27.87 43.12
C LYS A 285 4.75 28.35 41.90
N GLN A 286 4.93 29.59 41.46
CA GLN A 286 4.27 30.12 40.27
C GLN A 286 4.70 29.42 38.97
N LYS A 287 5.93 28.91 38.87
CA LYS A 287 6.38 28.09 37.73
C LYS A 287 5.66 26.74 37.74
N LYS A 288 5.65 26.05 38.89
CA LYS A 288 4.94 24.77 39.09
C LYS A 288 3.44 24.91 38.81
N GLU A 289 2.81 25.98 39.26
CA GLU A 289 1.41 26.30 38.99
C GLU A 289 1.15 26.57 37.49
N LYS A 290 2.04 27.29 36.81
CA LYS A 290 1.97 27.50 35.34
C LYS A 290 2.23 26.22 34.55
N GLU A 291 3.04 25.29 35.07
CA GLU A 291 3.27 23.98 34.49
C GLU A 291 2.06 23.06 34.67
N LEU A 292 1.44 23.05 35.86
CA LEU A 292 0.17 22.38 36.13
C LEU A 292 -0.96 22.91 35.23
N CYS A 293 -1.14 24.23 35.17
CA CYS A 293 -2.16 24.86 34.33
C CYS A 293 -1.98 24.53 32.82
N LYS A 294 -0.73 24.43 32.35
CA LYS A 294 -0.42 23.95 30.99
C LYS A 294 -0.73 22.46 30.81
N LEU A 295 -0.42 21.63 31.81
CA LEU A 295 -0.67 20.19 31.78
C LEU A 295 -2.18 19.91 31.77
N GLU A 296 -2.96 20.64 32.57
CA GLU A 296 -4.42 20.63 32.57
C GLU A 296 -4.99 21.08 31.22
N ALA A 297 -4.55 22.22 30.69
CA ALA A 297 -4.97 22.69 29.37
C ALA A 297 -4.67 21.66 28.26
N ALA A 298 -3.54 20.95 28.34
CA ALA A 298 -3.19 19.87 27.42
C ALA A 298 -3.95 18.57 27.68
N LEU A 299 -4.42 18.28 28.90
CA LEU A 299 -5.31 17.15 29.21
C LEU A 299 -6.74 17.37 28.71
N MET A 300 -7.13 18.62 28.49
CA MET A 300 -8.43 19.01 27.92
C MET A 300 -8.47 18.96 26.38
N ASP A 301 -7.36 18.63 25.71
CA ASP A 301 -7.29 18.46 24.25
C ASP A 301 -7.71 17.02 23.86
N PRO A 302 -8.84 16.81 23.15
CA PRO A 302 -9.28 15.47 22.74
C PRO A 302 -8.35 14.78 21.73
N SER A 303 -7.41 15.50 21.12
CA SER A 303 -6.46 14.98 20.14
C SER A 303 -5.11 14.56 20.73
N ARG A 304 -4.90 14.76 22.05
CA ARG A 304 -3.65 14.41 22.73
C ARG A 304 -3.45 12.90 22.78
N GLN A 305 -2.28 12.45 22.31
CA GLN A 305 -1.82 11.08 22.50
C GLN A 305 -1.44 10.82 23.98
N PRO A 306 -1.76 9.64 24.54
CA PRO A 306 -1.37 9.28 25.90
C PRO A 306 0.16 9.23 26.04
N GLN A 307 0.68 9.71 27.17
CA GLN A 307 2.12 9.77 27.47
C GLN A 307 2.50 9.11 28.81
N SER A 308 1.52 8.81 29.67
CA SER A 308 1.69 8.13 30.96
C SER A 308 0.81 6.89 31.05
N ALA A 309 1.17 5.94 31.93
CA ALA A 309 0.31 4.83 32.31
C ALA A 309 -1.06 5.31 32.83
N ASP A 310 -1.10 6.42 33.58
CA ASP A 310 -2.34 7.00 34.10
C ASP A 310 -3.26 7.56 32.99
N ASP A 311 -2.66 8.07 31.90
CA ASP A 311 -3.41 8.52 30.71
C ASP A 311 -4.10 7.31 30.05
N PHE A 312 -3.36 6.20 29.89
CA PHE A 312 -3.88 4.96 29.33
C PHE A 312 -4.94 4.32 30.22
N ASP A 313 -4.74 4.24 31.54
CA ASP A 313 -5.74 3.72 32.48
C ASP A 313 -7.05 4.52 32.39
N ARG A 314 -6.97 5.85 32.24
CA ARG A 314 -8.16 6.72 32.03
C ARG A 314 -8.88 6.42 30.71
N LEU A 315 -8.14 6.28 29.60
CA LEU A 315 -8.70 5.99 28.27
C LEU A 315 -9.33 4.58 28.21
N VAL A 316 -8.68 3.61 28.85
CA VAL A 316 -9.18 2.25 28.98
C VAL A 316 -10.46 2.21 29.83
N LEU A 317 -10.54 2.98 30.91
CA LEU A 317 -11.76 3.07 31.72
C LEU A 317 -12.93 3.71 30.96
N SER A 318 -12.68 4.67 30.05
CA SER A 318 -13.74 5.25 29.22
C SER A 318 -14.17 4.34 28.06
N SER A 319 -13.28 3.46 27.57
CA SER A 319 -13.53 2.60 26.40
C SER A 319 -12.92 1.19 26.54
N PRO A 320 -13.39 0.38 27.51
CA PRO A 320 -12.72 -0.87 27.93
C PRO A 320 -12.73 -2.00 26.90
N ASN A 321 -13.61 -1.93 25.90
CA ASN A 321 -13.69 -2.92 24.82
C ASN A 321 -12.69 -2.66 23.67
N SER A 322 -12.04 -1.49 23.64
CA SER A 322 -11.17 -1.07 22.53
C SER A 322 -9.81 -1.77 22.58
N SER A 323 -9.61 -2.82 21.78
CA SER A 323 -8.32 -3.53 21.73
C SER A 323 -7.18 -2.62 21.31
N ILE A 324 -7.39 -1.68 20.38
CA ILE A 324 -6.34 -0.75 19.94
C ILE A 324 -5.75 0.08 21.10
N LEU A 325 -6.55 0.51 22.08
CA LEU A 325 -6.04 1.23 23.26
C LEU A 325 -5.25 0.31 24.19
N TRP A 326 -5.73 -0.92 24.40
CA TRP A 326 -4.98 -1.94 25.15
C TRP A 326 -3.65 -2.28 24.48
N LEU A 327 -3.62 -2.39 23.15
CA LEU A 327 -2.41 -2.65 22.36
C LEU A 327 -1.42 -1.47 22.42
N GLN A 328 -1.90 -0.24 22.33
CA GLN A 328 -1.05 0.96 22.52
C GLN A 328 -0.47 1.01 23.93
N TYR A 329 -1.24 0.63 24.95
CA TYR A 329 -0.77 0.58 26.34
C TYR A 329 0.28 -0.54 26.56
N MET A 330 0.06 -1.72 25.97
CA MET A 330 1.10 -2.77 25.92
C MET A 330 2.37 -2.27 25.22
N ALA A 331 2.23 -1.56 24.09
CA ALA A 331 3.35 -1.02 23.34
C ALA A 331 4.11 0.07 24.10
N PHE A 332 3.43 0.91 24.90
CA PHE A 332 4.06 1.88 25.79
C PHE A 332 4.99 1.21 26.81
N HIS A 333 4.51 0.19 27.52
CA HIS A 333 5.39 -0.58 28.42
C HIS A 333 6.49 -1.33 27.67
N LEU A 334 6.24 -1.80 26.45
CA LEU A 334 7.25 -2.46 25.63
C LEU A 334 8.37 -1.51 25.18
N GLN A 335 8.05 -0.25 24.85
CA GLN A 335 9.02 0.81 24.58
C GLN A 335 9.86 1.15 25.82
N ALA A 336 9.26 1.08 27.01
CA ALA A 336 9.95 1.20 28.30
C ALA A 336 10.70 -0.09 28.73
N THR A 337 10.71 -1.14 27.89
CA THR A 337 11.25 -2.50 28.16
C THR A 337 10.63 -3.25 29.35
N GLU A 338 9.48 -2.79 29.84
CA GLU A 338 8.75 -3.34 30.98
C GLU A 338 7.83 -4.52 30.57
N ILE A 339 8.43 -5.59 30.03
CA ILE A 339 7.71 -6.71 29.40
C ILE A 339 6.67 -7.36 30.35
N GLU A 340 6.97 -7.48 31.64
CA GLU A 340 6.04 -8.04 32.63
C GLU A 340 4.80 -7.16 32.87
N LYS A 341 4.97 -5.83 32.84
CA LYS A 341 3.83 -4.91 32.92
C LYS A 341 2.99 -4.96 31.64
N ALA A 342 3.62 -5.08 30.47
CA ALA A 342 2.91 -5.30 29.20
C ALA A 342 2.08 -6.60 29.23
N ARG A 343 2.62 -7.71 29.78
CA ARG A 343 1.85 -8.95 30.03
C ARG A 343 0.67 -8.71 30.98
N ALA A 344 0.88 -8.01 32.09
CA ALA A 344 -0.17 -7.71 33.06
C ALA A 344 -1.30 -6.83 32.46
N VAL A 345 -0.96 -5.85 31.63
CA VAL A 345 -1.92 -5.03 30.87
C VAL A 345 -2.74 -5.90 29.91
N ALA A 346 -2.11 -6.85 29.21
CA ALA A 346 -2.82 -7.75 28.29
C ALA A 346 -3.75 -8.75 29.02
N GLU A 347 -3.30 -9.35 30.11
CA GLU A 347 -4.13 -10.23 30.95
C GLU A 347 -5.28 -9.46 31.63
N ARG A 348 -5.10 -8.15 31.88
CA ARG A 348 -6.18 -7.25 32.30
C ARG A 348 -7.16 -7.01 31.15
N ALA A 349 -6.68 -6.69 29.94
CA ALA A 349 -7.49 -6.50 28.74
C ALA A 349 -8.40 -7.70 28.43
N LEU A 350 -7.87 -8.92 28.51
CA LEU A 350 -8.66 -10.15 28.28
C LEU A 350 -9.83 -10.33 29.27
N LYS A 351 -9.68 -9.80 30.50
CA LYS A 351 -10.71 -9.85 31.55
C LYS A 351 -11.72 -8.70 31.44
N THR A 352 -11.29 -7.52 31.03
CA THR A 352 -12.14 -6.32 30.94
C THR A 352 -12.95 -6.24 29.65
N ILE A 353 -12.38 -6.65 28.52
CA ILE A 353 -13.09 -6.64 27.23
C ILE A 353 -14.29 -7.60 27.34
N SER A 354 -15.45 -7.15 26.87
CA SER A 354 -16.66 -7.96 26.78
C SER A 354 -16.43 -9.26 26.00
N PHE A 355 -16.95 -10.39 26.48
CA PHE A 355 -16.86 -11.67 25.76
C PHE A 355 -17.59 -11.66 24.41
N ARG A 356 -18.47 -10.69 24.15
CA ARG A 356 -19.15 -10.51 22.87
C ARG A 356 -18.23 -9.95 21.78
N GLU A 357 -17.19 -9.22 22.18
CA GLU A 357 -16.22 -8.60 21.26
C GLU A 357 -15.07 -9.58 20.97
N GLU A 358 -15.42 -10.71 20.34
CA GLU A 358 -14.48 -11.80 20.05
C GLU A 358 -13.26 -11.34 19.25
N GLN A 359 -13.46 -10.42 18.29
CA GLN A 359 -12.37 -9.88 17.47
C GLN A 359 -11.42 -9.01 18.29
N GLU A 360 -11.94 -8.18 19.20
CA GLU A 360 -11.12 -7.35 20.10
C GLU A 360 -10.30 -8.23 21.05
N LYS A 361 -10.88 -9.32 21.57
CA LYS A 361 -10.12 -10.31 22.36
C LYS A 361 -9.07 -11.04 21.53
N LEU A 362 -9.39 -11.44 20.30
CA LEU A 362 -8.45 -12.09 19.40
C LEU A 362 -7.25 -11.18 19.12
N ASN A 363 -7.46 -9.88 18.90
CA ASN A 363 -6.38 -8.92 18.71
C ASN A 363 -5.42 -8.89 19.92
N VAL A 364 -5.95 -8.89 21.15
CA VAL A 364 -5.14 -8.97 22.38
C VAL A 364 -4.40 -10.30 22.50
N TRP A 365 -5.03 -11.44 22.19
CA TRP A 365 -4.37 -12.75 22.16
C TRP A 365 -3.23 -12.80 21.13
N VAL A 366 -3.42 -12.24 19.94
CA VAL A 366 -2.38 -12.16 18.91
C VAL A 366 -1.21 -11.27 19.36
N ALA A 367 -1.47 -10.19 20.10
CA ALA A 367 -0.41 -9.37 20.67
C ALA A 367 0.34 -10.07 21.81
N LEU A 368 -0.34 -10.85 22.65
CA LEU A 368 0.29 -11.73 23.64
C LEU A 368 1.18 -12.78 22.98
N LEU A 369 0.72 -13.42 21.91
CA LEU A 369 1.54 -14.38 21.13
C LEU A 369 2.76 -13.71 20.51
N ASN A 370 2.63 -12.49 19.97
CA ASN A 370 3.77 -11.72 19.48
C ASN A 370 4.77 -11.39 20.60
N LEU A 371 4.28 -10.94 21.76
CA LEU A 371 5.10 -10.60 22.92
C LEU A 371 5.88 -11.82 23.43
N GLU A 372 5.24 -12.99 23.60
CA GLU A 372 5.95 -14.21 24.00
C GLU A 372 6.89 -14.74 22.92
N ASN A 373 6.55 -14.59 21.63
CA ASN A 373 7.43 -15.03 20.54
C ASN A 373 8.72 -14.20 20.43
N MET A 374 8.68 -12.92 20.81
CA MET A 374 9.81 -12.00 20.78
C MET A 374 10.59 -11.93 22.10
N TYR A 375 9.91 -12.01 23.26
CA TYR A 375 10.47 -11.73 24.59
C TYR A 375 10.16 -12.81 25.64
N GLY A 376 9.52 -13.91 25.24
CA GLY A 376 9.22 -15.06 26.09
C GLY A 376 10.10 -16.28 25.79
N THR A 377 9.63 -17.45 26.22
CA THR A 377 10.21 -18.75 25.85
C THR A 377 9.20 -19.54 25.03
N GLU A 378 9.64 -20.60 24.35
CA GLU A 378 8.74 -21.50 23.62
C GLU A 378 7.66 -22.09 24.53
N GLU A 379 7.98 -22.36 25.80
CA GLU A 379 6.99 -22.80 26.79
C GLU A 379 5.94 -21.73 27.11
N THR A 380 6.32 -20.47 27.32
CA THR A 380 5.34 -19.42 27.63
C THR A 380 4.46 -19.11 26.42
N LEU A 381 5.05 -19.10 25.23
CA LEU A 381 4.33 -19.00 23.96
C LEU A 381 3.32 -20.13 23.78
N MET A 382 3.72 -21.39 24.00
CA MET A 382 2.81 -22.53 23.88
C MET A 382 1.70 -22.51 24.93
N LYS A 383 2.00 -22.11 26.19
CA LYS A 383 0.97 -21.91 27.23
C LYS A 383 -0.02 -20.78 26.88
N VAL A 384 0.43 -19.70 26.24
CA VAL A 384 -0.47 -18.65 25.71
C VAL A 384 -1.29 -19.17 24.53
N PHE A 385 -0.68 -19.92 23.62
CA PHE A 385 -1.34 -20.50 22.44
C PHE A 385 -2.43 -21.51 22.80
N GLU A 386 -2.17 -22.43 23.72
CA GLU A 386 -3.16 -23.39 24.21
C GLU A 386 -4.35 -22.69 24.86
N ARG A 387 -4.12 -21.64 25.66
CA ARG A 387 -5.20 -20.80 26.19
C ARG A 387 -5.96 -20.08 25.07
N ALA A 388 -5.26 -19.44 24.14
CA ALA A 388 -5.90 -18.72 23.02
C ALA A 388 -6.78 -19.65 22.16
N VAL A 389 -6.38 -20.91 21.94
CA VAL A 389 -7.17 -21.93 21.22
C VAL A 389 -8.40 -22.41 22.01
N GLN A 390 -8.43 -22.25 23.34
CA GLN A 390 -9.60 -22.57 24.17
C GLN A 390 -10.64 -21.44 24.19
N TYR A 391 -10.20 -20.17 24.13
CA TYR A 391 -11.07 -19.00 24.26
C TYR A 391 -11.53 -18.38 22.93
N ASN A 392 -10.92 -18.72 21.80
CA ASN A 392 -11.27 -18.17 20.49
C ASN A 392 -11.34 -19.28 19.42
N GLU A 393 -11.87 -18.93 18.25
CA GLU A 393 -11.91 -19.79 17.06
C GLU A 393 -10.53 -20.41 16.74
N PRO A 394 -10.34 -21.73 16.91
CA PRO A 394 -9.02 -22.37 16.82
C PRO A 394 -8.30 -22.07 15.50
N LEU A 395 -9.01 -22.15 14.38
CA LEU A 395 -8.43 -21.93 13.05
C LEU A 395 -7.77 -20.55 12.92
N LYS A 396 -8.40 -19.49 13.46
CA LYS A 396 -7.85 -18.12 13.42
C LYS A 396 -6.56 -18.04 14.25
N VAL A 397 -6.55 -18.60 15.46
CA VAL A 397 -5.39 -18.59 16.37
C VAL A 397 -4.20 -19.35 15.76
N PHE A 398 -4.44 -20.53 15.18
CA PHE A 398 -3.42 -21.29 14.43
C PHE A 398 -2.86 -20.48 13.25
N GLN A 399 -3.73 -19.84 12.46
CA GLN A 399 -3.28 -19.00 11.33
C GLN A 399 -2.41 -17.82 11.80
N HIS A 400 -2.83 -17.10 12.83
CA HIS A 400 -2.03 -16.00 13.37
C HIS A 400 -0.67 -16.47 13.90
N LEU A 401 -0.59 -17.60 14.62
CA LEU A 401 0.70 -18.10 15.09
C LEU A 401 1.63 -18.52 13.93
N CYS A 402 1.09 -19.09 12.84
CA CYS A 402 1.87 -19.32 11.62
C CYS A 402 2.40 -18.00 11.01
N ASP A 403 1.58 -16.95 10.94
CA ASP A 403 1.97 -15.64 10.43
C ASP A 403 3.05 -14.99 11.34
N ILE A 404 2.94 -15.15 12.67
CA ILE A 404 3.95 -14.70 13.66
C ILE A 404 5.28 -15.45 13.49
N TYR A 405 5.26 -16.78 13.35
CA TYR A 405 6.49 -17.56 13.12
C TYR A 405 7.13 -17.23 11.76
N ALA A 406 6.34 -16.99 10.71
CA ALA A 406 6.86 -16.54 9.42
C ALA A 406 7.53 -15.15 9.51
N ASN A 407 6.90 -14.20 10.21
CA ASN A 407 7.45 -12.85 10.40
C ASN A 407 8.70 -12.81 11.31
N SER A 408 8.88 -13.80 12.17
CA SER A 408 10.06 -13.96 13.03
C SER A 408 11.11 -14.94 12.49
N GLU A 409 11.00 -15.33 11.21
CA GLU A 409 11.91 -16.23 10.51
C GLU A 409 12.05 -17.64 11.13
N LYS A 410 11.10 -18.04 11.99
CA LYS A 410 11.06 -19.35 12.68
C LYS A 410 10.42 -20.43 11.79
N TYR A 411 10.97 -20.60 10.58
CA TYR A 411 10.36 -21.39 9.50
C TYR A 411 10.06 -22.85 9.86
N LYS A 412 10.92 -23.53 10.64
CA LYS A 412 10.71 -24.93 11.05
C LYS A 412 9.47 -25.08 11.96
N GLN A 413 9.35 -24.23 12.98
CA GLN A 413 8.19 -24.23 13.89
C GLN A 413 6.90 -23.85 13.16
N ALA A 414 6.95 -22.92 12.20
CA ALA A 414 5.82 -22.64 11.32
C ALA A 414 5.41 -23.85 10.47
N GLU A 415 6.36 -24.60 9.90
CA GLU A 415 6.06 -25.81 9.11
C GLU A 415 5.43 -26.93 9.96
N GLU A 416 5.96 -27.19 11.16
CA GLU A 416 5.38 -28.14 12.12
C GLU A 416 3.96 -27.74 12.56
N LEU A 417 3.72 -26.43 12.73
CA LEU A 417 2.41 -25.88 13.02
C LEU A 417 1.45 -26.05 11.82
N TYR A 418 1.88 -25.78 10.60
CA TYR A 418 1.11 -26.04 9.38
C TYR A 418 0.79 -27.53 9.20
N HIS A 419 1.73 -28.43 9.48
CA HIS A 419 1.48 -29.87 9.50
C HIS A 419 0.41 -30.26 10.54
N THR A 420 0.40 -29.60 11.70
CA THR A 420 -0.62 -29.78 12.73
C THR A 420 -1.99 -29.24 12.29
N MET A 421 -2.02 -28.06 11.63
CA MET A 421 -3.23 -27.50 11.03
C MET A 421 -3.82 -28.43 9.96
N LEU A 422 -3.00 -28.98 9.06
CA LEU A 422 -3.46 -29.92 8.03
C LEU A 422 -4.06 -31.20 8.61
N LYS A 423 -3.56 -31.67 9.77
CA LYS A 423 -4.14 -32.83 10.47
C LYS A 423 -5.52 -32.50 11.07
N ARG A 424 -5.68 -31.32 11.70
CA ARG A 424 -6.92 -30.91 12.38
C ARG A 424 -8.00 -30.37 11.42
N PHE A 425 -7.60 -29.64 10.39
CA PHE A 425 -8.47 -28.85 9.51
C PHE A 425 -8.37 -29.28 8.04
N ARG A 426 -8.17 -30.59 7.78
CA ARG A 426 -7.91 -31.14 6.43
C ARG A 426 -8.93 -30.77 5.34
N GLN A 427 -10.18 -30.48 5.71
CA GLN A 427 -11.27 -30.11 4.80
C GLN A 427 -11.30 -28.61 4.47
N GLU A 428 -10.54 -27.79 5.18
CA GLU A 428 -10.57 -26.34 5.05
C GLU A 428 -9.57 -25.87 4.00
N LYS A 429 -10.06 -25.47 2.82
CA LYS A 429 -9.22 -25.07 1.68
C LYS A 429 -8.29 -23.89 2.01
N SER A 430 -8.69 -22.98 2.91
CA SER A 430 -7.83 -21.84 3.28
C SER A 430 -6.52 -22.25 3.96
N VAL A 431 -6.49 -23.38 4.68
CA VAL A 431 -5.26 -23.91 5.31
C VAL A 431 -4.25 -24.35 4.27
N TRP A 432 -4.69 -25.12 3.26
CA TRP A 432 -3.85 -25.57 2.15
C TRP A 432 -3.24 -24.40 1.38
N LEU A 433 -4.03 -23.36 1.13
CA LEU A 433 -3.60 -22.15 0.42
C LEU A 433 -2.61 -21.30 1.24
N LYS A 434 -2.83 -21.15 2.55
CA LYS A 434 -1.89 -20.45 3.43
C LYS A 434 -0.55 -21.17 3.52
N TYR A 435 -0.55 -22.49 3.68
CA TYR A 435 0.69 -23.27 3.70
C TYR A 435 1.42 -23.27 2.34
N ALA A 436 0.69 -23.34 1.22
CA ALA A 436 1.27 -23.19 -0.12
C ALA A 436 1.94 -21.80 -0.30
N SER A 437 1.26 -20.73 0.11
CA SER A 437 1.83 -19.37 0.08
C SER A 437 3.08 -19.26 0.95
N PHE A 438 3.12 -19.92 2.11
CA PHE A 438 4.29 -19.98 2.99
C PHE A 438 5.47 -20.75 2.36
N LEU A 439 5.23 -21.92 1.78
CA LEU A 439 6.27 -22.70 1.10
C LEU A 439 6.85 -21.97 -0.12
N LEU A 440 6.00 -21.37 -0.95
CA LEU A 440 6.44 -20.61 -2.12
C LEU A 440 7.24 -19.36 -1.74
N LYS A 441 6.86 -18.65 -0.66
CA LYS A 441 7.66 -17.52 -0.14
C LYS A 441 9.07 -17.92 0.34
N GLN A 442 9.29 -19.19 0.66
CA GLN A 442 10.62 -19.74 0.96
C GLN A 442 11.35 -20.33 -0.27
N GLY A 443 10.75 -20.26 -1.46
CA GLY A 443 11.27 -20.90 -2.68
C GLY A 443 11.09 -22.42 -2.73
N GLN A 444 10.27 -23.02 -1.86
CA GLN A 444 10.03 -24.46 -1.85
C GLN A 444 8.93 -24.88 -2.86
N THR A 445 9.21 -24.77 -4.16
CA THR A 445 8.24 -25.07 -5.23
C THR A 445 7.88 -26.57 -5.27
N GLU A 446 8.86 -27.48 -5.24
CA GLU A 446 8.61 -28.93 -5.18
C GLU A 446 7.72 -29.37 -4.00
N ALA A 447 7.93 -28.78 -2.82
CA ALA A 447 7.13 -29.07 -1.64
C ALA A 447 5.67 -28.60 -1.84
N THR A 448 5.49 -27.47 -2.52
CA THR A 448 4.18 -26.94 -2.90
C THR A 448 3.46 -27.84 -3.91
N HIS A 449 4.16 -28.41 -4.89
CA HIS A 449 3.56 -29.36 -5.85
C HIS A 449 3.08 -30.64 -5.13
N ARG A 450 3.90 -31.20 -4.24
CA ARG A 450 3.51 -32.34 -3.38
C ARG A 450 2.35 -31.97 -2.43
N LEU A 451 2.27 -30.71 -2.00
CA LEU A 451 1.17 -30.20 -1.18
C LEU A 451 -0.14 -30.13 -1.97
N LEU A 452 -0.11 -29.68 -3.23
CA LEU A 452 -1.29 -29.64 -4.10
C LEU A 452 -1.88 -31.04 -4.32
N GLU A 453 -1.05 -32.04 -4.61
CA GLU A 453 -1.52 -33.43 -4.72
C GLU A 453 -2.20 -33.94 -3.44
N ARG A 454 -1.66 -33.57 -2.27
CA ARG A 454 -2.23 -33.93 -0.96
C ARG A 454 -3.55 -33.18 -0.70
N ALA A 455 -3.65 -31.92 -1.12
CA ALA A 455 -4.87 -31.12 -1.02
C ALA A 455 -6.00 -31.76 -1.85
N LEU A 456 -5.72 -32.16 -3.09
CA LEU A 456 -6.69 -32.81 -3.97
C LEU A 456 -7.16 -34.19 -3.45
N LYS A 457 -6.31 -34.90 -2.71
CA LYS A 457 -6.68 -36.16 -2.03
C LYS A 457 -7.53 -35.93 -0.77
N ALA A 458 -7.47 -34.75 -0.15
CA ALA A 458 -8.17 -34.42 1.10
C ALA A 458 -9.48 -33.63 0.92
N LEU A 459 -9.56 -32.80 -0.12
CA LEU A 459 -10.66 -31.88 -0.38
C LEU A 459 -11.73 -32.47 -1.31
N PRO A 460 -13.00 -32.03 -1.26
CA PRO A 460 -14.06 -32.48 -2.16
C PRO A 460 -13.79 -32.13 -3.63
N THR A 461 -14.19 -33.03 -4.55
CA THR A 461 -14.00 -32.87 -6.00
C THR A 461 -14.59 -31.58 -6.59
N LYS A 462 -15.65 -31.03 -5.96
CA LYS A 462 -16.24 -29.73 -6.33
C LYS A 462 -15.25 -28.57 -6.18
N GLU A 463 -14.35 -28.64 -5.21
CA GLU A 463 -13.40 -27.58 -4.87
C GLU A 463 -12.07 -27.71 -5.59
N HIS A 464 -11.72 -28.90 -6.10
CA HIS A 464 -10.44 -29.19 -6.77
C HIS A 464 -10.04 -28.11 -7.77
N VAL A 465 -11.00 -27.64 -8.57
CA VAL A 465 -10.75 -26.66 -9.64
C VAL A 465 -10.51 -25.24 -9.10
N ASP A 466 -11.18 -24.84 -8.02
CA ASP A 466 -10.91 -23.57 -7.32
C ASP A 466 -9.53 -23.62 -6.64
N VAL A 467 -9.21 -24.76 -6.00
CA VAL A 467 -7.91 -24.99 -5.35
C VAL A 467 -6.77 -24.96 -6.37
N ILE A 468 -6.84 -25.69 -7.48
CA ILE A 468 -5.80 -25.68 -8.52
C ILE A 468 -5.63 -24.27 -9.10
N SER A 469 -6.71 -23.55 -9.39
CA SER A 469 -6.62 -22.18 -9.90
C SER A 469 -5.94 -21.22 -8.92
N ARG A 470 -6.18 -21.37 -7.61
CA ARG A 470 -5.53 -20.55 -6.58
C ARG A 470 -4.07 -20.95 -6.34
N PHE A 471 -3.73 -22.24 -6.41
CA PHE A 471 -2.33 -22.69 -6.35
C PHE A 471 -1.54 -22.12 -7.53
N ALA A 472 -2.07 -22.21 -8.76
CA ALA A 472 -1.43 -21.63 -9.94
C ALA A 472 -1.30 -20.10 -9.82
N GLN A 473 -2.29 -19.39 -9.25
CA GLN A 473 -2.16 -17.95 -8.95
C GLN A 473 -1.05 -17.63 -7.94
N LEU A 474 -0.81 -18.50 -6.95
CA LEU A 474 0.28 -18.32 -5.97
C LEU A 474 1.65 -18.61 -6.61
N GLU A 475 1.76 -19.66 -7.42
CA GLU A 475 2.99 -19.99 -8.16
C GLU A 475 3.37 -18.89 -9.15
N PHE A 476 2.41 -18.29 -9.87
CA PHE A 476 2.70 -17.12 -10.71
C PHE A 476 3.22 -15.89 -9.93
N ARG A 477 2.90 -15.76 -8.64
CA ARG A 477 3.34 -14.64 -7.79
C ARG A 477 4.68 -14.88 -7.10
N PHE A 478 5.00 -16.12 -6.75
CA PHE A 478 6.10 -16.46 -5.83
C PHE A 478 6.97 -17.66 -6.25
N GLY A 479 6.62 -18.38 -7.31
CA GLY A 479 7.28 -19.61 -7.75
C GLY A 479 7.43 -19.68 -9.27
N ASP A 480 7.24 -20.88 -9.83
CA ASP A 480 7.57 -21.18 -11.22
C ASP A 480 6.41 -20.84 -12.18
N PRO A 481 6.50 -19.79 -13.02
CA PRO A 481 5.39 -19.38 -13.89
C PRO A 481 5.08 -20.41 -14.99
N GLU A 482 6.06 -21.23 -15.39
CA GLU A 482 5.86 -22.30 -16.38
C GLU A 482 5.00 -23.44 -15.81
N HIS A 483 5.23 -23.84 -14.55
CA HIS A 483 4.39 -24.83 -13.88
C HIS A 483 2.98 -24.28 -13.64
N ALA A 484 2.86 -23.01 -13.23
CA ALA A 484 1.58 -22.35 -13.10
C ALA A 484 0.78 -22.31 -14.42
N ARG A 485 1.44 -22.05 -15.57
CA ARG A 485 0.83 -22.21 -16.91
C ARG A 485 0.36 -23.64 -17.14
N ALA A 486 1.20 -24.65 -16.86
CA ALA A 486 0.84 -26.05 -17.03
C ALA A 486 -0.37 -26.46 -16.18
N LEU A 487 -0.51 -25.95 -14.95
CA LEU A 487 -1.70 -26.15 -14.11
C LEU A 487 -2.96 -25.55 -14.74
N PHE A 488 -2.91 -24.32 -15.26
CA PHE A 488 -4.05 -23.73 -15.98
C PHE A 488 -4.38 -24.50 -17.26
N GLU A 489 -3.39 -24.86 -18.08
CA GLU A 489 -3.61 -25.60 -19.32
C GLU A 489 -4.21 -26.99 -19.07
N SER A 490 -3.73 -27.72 -18.06
CA SER A 490 -4.30 -29.00 -17.62
C SER A 490 -5.76 -28.85 -17.15
N THR A 491 -6.03 -27.81 -16.36
CA THR A 491 -7.37 -27.50 -15.85
C THR A 491 -8.34 -27.13 -16.97
N LEU A 492 -7.89 -26.31 -17.92
CA LEU A 492 -8.70 -25.84 -19.05
C LEU A 492 -8.90 -26.91 -20.13
N SER A 493 -7.94 -27.82 -20.30
CA SER A 493 -8.12 -29.02 -21.12
C SER A 493 -9.18 -29.96 -20.53
N SER A 494 -9.22 -30.07 -19.20
CA SER A 494 -10.22 -30.88 -18.49
C SER A 494 -11.60 -30.22 -18.42
N TYR A 495 -11.66 -28.89 -18.29
CA TYR A 495 -12.89 -28.12 -18.09
C TYR A 495 -13.02 -26.93 -19.05
N PRO A 496 -13.00 -27.12 -20.39
CA PRO A 496 -12.90 -26.04 -21.36
C PRO A 496 -14.07 -25.04 -21.33
N LYS A 497 -15.23 -25.44 -20.79
CA LYS A 497 -16.43 -24.57 -20.67
C LYS A 497 -16.42 -23.63 -19.45
N ARG A 498 -15.42 -23.72 -18.56
CA ARG A 498 -15.28 -22.86 -17.36
C ARG A 498 -14.63 -21.50 -17.69
N THR A 499 -15.47 -20.53 -18.03
CA THR A 499 -15.09 -19.17 -18.42
C THR A 499 -14.49 -18.31 -17.32
N ASP A 500 -14.77 -18.68 -16.06
CA ASP A 500 -14.14 -18.19 -14.84
C ASP A 500 -12.63 -18.39 -14.87
N ILE A 501 -12.18 -19.62 -15.16
CA ILE A 501 -10.75 -19.97 -15.19
C ILE A 501 -10.05 -19.33 -16.38
N TRP A 502 -10.69 -19.33 -17.56
CA TRP A 502 -10.18 -18.62 -18.73
C TRP A 502 -9.97 -17.13 -18.43
N SER A 503 -10.89 -16.49 -17.70
CA SER A 503 -10.76 -15.09 -17.31
C SER A 503 -9.52 -14.87 -16.44
N ILE A 504 -9.37 -15.66 -15.37
CA ILE A 504 -8.22 -15.60 -14.46
C ILE A 504 -6.90 -15.82 -15.22
N TYR A 505 -6.84 -16.84 -16.09
CA TYR A 505 -5.64 -17.16 -16.86
C TYR A 505 -5.27 -16.05 -17.85
N ILE A 506 -6.25 -15.47 -18.55
CA ILE A 506 -6.06 -14.29 -19.41
C ILE A 506 -5.53 -13.11 -18.59
N ASP A 507 -6.10 -12.82 -17.41
CA ASP A 507 -5.68 -11.69 -16.57
C ASP A 507 -4.24 -11.83 -16.04
N ILE A 508 -3.80 -13.06 -15.74
CA ILE A 508 -2.41 -13.34 -15.37
C ILE A 508 -1.48 -13.20 -16.59
N MET A 509 -1.87 -13.75 -17.74
CA MET A 509 -1.05 -13.70 -18.95
C MET A 509 -0.97 -12.29 -19.56
N ILE A 510 -1.98 -11.42 -19.35
CA ILE A 510 -1.87 -9.98 -19.67
C ILE A 510 -0.81 -9.29 -18.78
N LYS A 511 -0.62 -9.74 -17.53
CA LYS A 511 0.35 -9.16 -16.58
C LYS A 511 1.78 -9.69 -16.78
N HIS A 512 1.93 -10.98 -17.09
CA HIS A 512 3.24 -11.68 -17.08
C HIS A 512 3.60 -12.41 -18.39
N GLY A 513 2.69 -12.48 -19.35
CA GLY A 513 2.88 -13.15 -20.63
C GLY A 513 3.29 -12.20 -21.76
N SER A 514 3.80 -12.78 -22.84
CA SER A 514 4.04 -12.05 -24.08
C SER A 514 2.73 -11.79 -24.84
N GLN A 515 2.71 -10.75 -25.66
CA GLN A 515 1.54 -10.43 -26.50
C GLN A 515 1.11 -11.58 -27.42
N LYS A 516 2.04 -12.46 -27.82
CA LYS A 516 1.72 -13.66 -28.61
C LYS A 516 0.92 -14.65 -27.79
N GLU A 517 1.44 -15.07 -26.64
CA GLU A 517 0.75 -16.01 -25.74
C GLU A 517 -0.65 -15.51 -25.33
N VAL A 518 -0.79 -14.20 -25.07
CA VAL A 518 -2.10 -13.60 -24.76
C VAL A 518 -3.08 -13.71 -25.94
N ARG A 519 -2.62 -13.46 -27.17
CA ARG A 519 -3.43 -13.64 -28.39
C ARG A 519 -3.79 -15.10 -28.61
N ASP A 520 -2.82 -16.01 -28.50
CA ASP A 520 -3.02 -17.45 -28.67
C ASP A 520 -4.10 -17.97 -27.69
N ILE A 521 -4.11 -17.48 -26.45
CA ILE A 521 -5.15 -17.78 -25.45
C ILE A 521 -6.51 -17.19 -25.87
N PHE A 522 -6.56 -15.92 -26.30
CA PHE A 522 -7.82 -15.32 -26.77
C PHE A 522 -8.39 -16.03 -28.01
N GLU A 523 -7.56 -16.40 -28.98
CA GLU A 523 -7.97 -17.15 -30.18
C GLU A 523 -8.54 -18.52 -29.82
N ARG A 524 -7.84 -19.27 -28.95
CA ARG A 524 -8.34 -20.55 -28.41
C ARG A 524 -9.70 -20.40 -27.75
N VAL A 525 -9.89 -19.35 -26.93
CA VAL A 525 -11.16 -19.05 -26.26
C VAL A 525 -12.26 -18.68 -27.25
N VAL A 526 -11.94 -17.94 -28.30
CA VAL A 526 -12.88 -17.55 -29.37
C VAL A 526 -13.40 -18.75 -30.17
N HIS A 527 -12.58 -19.79 -30.34
CA HIS A 527 -12.98 -21.03 -31.01
C HIS A 527 -13.80 -22.00 -30.13
N LEU A 528 -14.04 -21.69 -28.84
CA LEU A 528 -14.87 -22.52 -27.97
C LEU A 528 -16.38 -22.31 -28.23
N SER A 529 -17.14 -23.40 -28.33
CA SER A 529 -18.61 -23.33 -28.35
C SER A 529 -19.17 -23.08 -26.94
N LEU A 530 -19.19 -21.81 -26.52
CA LEU A 530 -19.80 -21.33 -25.28
C LEU A 530 -21.17 -20.66 -25.52
N ALA A 531 -21.85 -20.25 -24.45
CA ALA A 531 -23.13 -19.54 -24.55
C ALA A 531 -22.92 -18.10 -25.07
N PRO A 532 -23.84 -17.53 -25.88
CA PRO A 532 -23.67 -16.21 -26.50
C PRO A 532 -23.37 -15.07 -25.51
N LYS A 533 -24.00 -15.08 -24.32
CA LYS A 533 -23.72 -14.09 -23.25
C LYS A 533 -22.25 -14.13 -22.80
N LYS A 534 -21.68 -15.34 -22.65
CA LYS A 534 -20.28 -15.55 -22.24
C LYS A 534 -19.31 -15.18 -23.37
N MET A 535 -19.61 -15.56 -24.61
CA MET A 535 -18.78 -15.18 -25.77
C MET A 535 -18.75 -13.67 -25.98
N LYS A 536 -19.88 -12.98 -25.85
CA LYS A 536 -19.94 -11.51 -25.93
C LYS A 536 -19.02 -10.84 -24.91
N PHE A 537 -18.94 -11.38 -23.69
CA PHE A 537 -18.00 -10.89 -22.66
C PHE A 537 -16.53 -11.12 -23.06
N LEU A 538 -16.20 -12.32 -23.55
CA LEU A 538 -14.84 -12.68 -23.95
C LEU A 538 -14.37 -11.91 -25.19
N PHE A 539 -15.22 -11.75 -26.21
CA PHE A 539 -14.95 -10.87 -27.36
C PHE A 539 -14.81 -9.40 -26.95
N LYS A 540 -15.61 -8.90 -26.00
CA LYS A 540 -15.44 -7.54 -25.45
C LYS A 540 -14.05 -7.39 -24.82
N ARG A 541 -13.64 -8.34 -23.97
CA ARG A 541 -12.30 -8.35 -23.34
C ARG A 541 -11.18 -8.39 -24.37
N TYR A 542 -11.27 -9.25 -25.40
CA TYR A 542 -10.25 -9.34 -26.44
C TYR A 542 -10.14 -8.04 -27.25
N LEU A 543 -11.28 -7.46 -27.62
CA LEU A 543 -11.34 -6.18 -28.33
C LEU A 543 -10.80 -5.02 -27.48
N ASP A 544 -11.05 -5.02 -26.17
CA ASP A 544 -10.51 -4.02 -25.25
C ASP A 544 -9.00 -4.21 -24.96
N TYR A 545 -8.47 -5.44 -25.10
CA TYR A 545 -7.03 -5.72 -25.10
C TYR A 545 -6.35 -5.22 -26.40
N GLU A 546 -6.86 -5.58 -27.58
CA GLU A 546 -6.28 -5.15 -28.87
C GLU A 546 -6.40 -3.63 -29.09
N LYS A 547 -7.38 -2.94 -28.48
CA LYS A 547 -7.40 -1.46 -28.44
C LYS A 547 -6.21 -0.86 -27.68
N LYS A 548 -5.73 -1.53 -26.62
CA LYS A 548 -4.68 -1.03 -25.73
C LYS A 548 -3.28 -1.37 -26.23
N PHE A 549 -3.10 -2.57 -26.78
CA PHE A 549 -1.80 -3.12 -27.14
C PHE A 549 -1.65 -3.49 -28.63
N GLY A 550 -2.75 -3.50 -29.38
CA GLY A 550 -2.82 -4.02 -30.75
C GLY A 550 -2.73 -2.98 -31.86
N THR A 551 -3.01 -3.44 -33.08
CA THR A 551 -3.09 -2.60 -34.29
C THR A 551 -4.55 -2.42 -34.71
N THR A 552 -4.81 -1.44 -35.58
CA THR A 552 -6.14 -1.27 -36.19
C THR A 552 -6.60 -2.52 -36.93
N GLU A 553 -5.66 -3.24 -37.55
CA GLU A 553 -5.91 -4.52 -38.25
C GLU A 553 -6.32 -5.64 -37.29
N SER A 554 -5.63 -5.81 -36.16
CA SER A 554 -6.00 -6.83 -35.17
C SER A 554 -7.37 -6.54 -34.55
N VAL A 555 -7.67 -5.27 -34.24
CA VAL A 555 -9.01 -4.84 -33.77
C VAL A 555 -10.10 -5.13 -34.81
N LEU A 556 -9.81 -5.01 -36.12
CA LEU A 556 -10.75 -5.39 -37.19
C LEU A 556 -10.89 -6.90 -37.34
N ALA A 557 -9.81 -7.67 -37.14
CA ALA A 557 -9.85 -9.13 -37.14
C ALA A 557 -10.74 -9.68 -36.01
N VAL A 558 -10.59 -9.17 -34.78
CA VAL A 558 -11.44 -9.55 -33.63
C VAL A 558 -12.91 -9.20 -33.88
N LYS A 559 -13.20 -8.04 -34.49
CA LYS A 559 -14.57 -7.68 -34.89
C LYS A 559 -15.14 -8.63 -35.95
N ARG A 560 -14.34 -9.07 -36.92
CA ARG A 560 -14.76 -10.04 -37.94
C ARG A 560 -15.09 -11.40 -37.33
N ALA A 561 -14.19 -11.92 -36.49
CA ALA A 561 -14.40 -13.19 -35.77
C ALA A 561 -15.65 -13.13 -34.87
N ALA A 562 -15.93 -11.99 -34.24
CA ALA A 562 -17.14 -11.80 -33.45
C ALA A 562 -18.44 -11.80 -34.28
N LEU A 563 -18.40 -11.30 -35.53
CA LEU A 563 -19.55 -11.38 -36.45
C LEU A 563 -19.76 -12.80 -36.96
N GLU A 564 -18.69 -13.46 -37.42
CA GLU A 564 -18.69 -14.85 -37.87
C GLU A 564 -19.22 -15.81 -36.79
N TYR A 565 -18.85 -15.58 -35.52
CA TYR A 565 -19.40 -16.33 -34.39
C TYR A 565 -20.92 -16.14 -34.21
N VAL A 566 -21.43 -14.92 -34.42
CA VAL A 566 -22.87 -14.64 -34.32
C VAL A 566 -23.62 -15.24 -35.51
N GLU A 567 -23.07 -15.16 -36.72
CA GLU A 567 -23.64 -15.75 -37.94
C GLU A 567 -23.73 -17.27 -37.83
N THR A 568 -22.66 -17.94 -37.42
CA THR A 568 -22.63 -19.40 -37.20
C THR A 568 -23.54 -19.87 -36.07
N LYS A 569 -23.76 -19.06 -35.02
CA LYS A 569 -24.75 -19.38 -33.97
C LYS A 569 -26.20 -19.05 -34.36
N SER A 570 -26.43 -18.09 -35.26
CA SER A 570 -27.77 -17.81 -35.80
C SER A 570 -28.21 -18.93 -36.73
N SER A 571 -27.36 -19.34 -37.68
CA SER A 571 -27.69 -20.41 -38.63
C SER A 571 -27.90 -21.77 -37.98
N LEU A 572 -27.27 -22.03 -36.82
CA LEU A 572 -27.52 -23.21 -35.97
C LEU A 572 -28.78 -23.11 -35.10
N ALA A 573 -29.48 -21.97 -35.08
CA ALA A 573 -30.76 -21.78 -34.40
C ALA A 573 -31.95 -21.70 -35.40
N ASP A 574 -31.66 -21.53 -36.69
CA ASP A 574 -32.63 -21.52 -37.80
C ASP A 574 -32.81 -22.92 -38.43
N ILE A 575 -32.21 -23.97 -37.85
CA ILE A 575 -32.29 -25.41 -38.22
C ILE A 575 -32.81 -26.21 -37.01
#